data_AF-A0A179B409-F1
#
_entry.id   AF-A0A179B409-F1
#
_cell.length_a   1.000
_cell.length_b   1.000
_cell.length_c   1.000
_cell.angle_alpha   90.00
_cell.angle_beta   90.00
_cell.angle_gamma   90.00
#
_symmetry.space_group_name_H-M   'P 1'
#
loop_
_entity.id
_entity.type
_entity.pdbx_description
1 polymer ?
#
loop_
_entity_poly.entity_id
_entity_poly.type
_entity_poly.pdbx_seq_one_letter_code
_entity_poly.pdbx_strand_id
1 'polypeptide(L)'
;MFRPEPGAGVVTLTAGLVVLAAILWFVGWHYAYAKRRGLQIELAPVVQTQRERWISTLQSIRAEDLRELHQLLSRTMREILGERAGRDLSTWTVADLRASGKFTSVCGLLESWEQPAFGPVSQADAEESVRRAVEEVSSW
;
A
#
# COMPACT_ATOMS: atom_id res chain seq x y z
N MET A 1 0.59 55.25 7.35
CA MET A 1 1.37 54.90 6.14
C MET A 1 2.46 53.92 6.58
N PHE A 2 2.18 52.61 6.55
CA PHE A 2 3.15 51.58 6.96
C PHE A 2 4.21 51.46 5.86
N ARG A 3 5.42 51.96 6.11
CA ARG A 3 6.58 51.71 5.25
C ARG A 3 7.10 50.31 5.60
N PRO A 4 7.09 49.33 4.68
CA PRO A 4 7.77 48.07 4.94
C PRO A 4 9.27 48.36 5.08
N GLU A 5 9.85 47.89 6.19
CA GLU A 5 11.30 48.01 6.43
C GLU A 5 12.07 47.31 5.29
N PRO A 6 13.19 47.88 4.80
CA PRO A 6 13.91 47.40 3.61
C PRO A 6 14.52 45.98 3.72
N GLY A 7 14.31 45.27 4.83
CA GLY A 7 14.68 43.85 5.00
C GLY A 7 13.50 42.87 5.11
N ALA A 8 12.26 43.35 5.30
CA ALA A 8 11.12 42.49 5.65
C ALA A 8 10.75 41.49 4.54
N GLY A 9 10.87 41.92 3.27
CA GLY A 9 10.63 41.06 2.11
C GLY A 9 11.71 39.99 1.90
N VAL A 10 12.97 40.31 2.23
CA VAL A 10 14.08 39.36 2.13
C VAL A 10 13.96 38.28 3.22
N VAL A 11 13.57 38.66 4.43
CA VAL A 11 13.35 37.75 5.56
C VAL A 11 12.17 36.80 5.29
N THR A 12 11.06 37.29 4.73
CA THR A 12 9.93 36.41 4.36
C THR A 12 10.28 35.46 3.22
N LEU A 13 11.02 35.91 2.21
CA LEU A 13 11.49 35.04 1.12
C LEU A 13 12.45 33.95 1.61
N THR A 14 13.42 34.30 2.46
CA THR A 14 14.35 33.34 3.04
C THR A 14 13.64 32.36 3.97
N ALA A 15 12.73 32.82 4.83
CA ALA A 15 11.92 31.95 5.65
C ALA A 15 11.08 30.97 4.80
N GLY A 16 10.46 31.44 3.72
CA GLY A 16 9.73 30.60 2.78
C GLY A 16 10.60 29.55 2.11
N LEU A 17 11.81 29.91 1.67
CA LEU A 17 12.78 28.99 1.07
C LEU A 17 13.25 27.92 2.05
N VAL A 18 13.50 28.29 3.31
CA VAL A 18 13.89 27.33 4.36
C VAL A 18 12.76 26.35 4.64
N VAL A 19 11.52 26.82 4.74
CA VAL A 19 10.35 25.93 4.89
C VAL A 19 10.21 24.99 3.70
N LEU A 20 10.35 25.50 2.48
CA LEU A 20 10.22 24.70 1.27
C LEU A 20 11.35 23.65 1.17
N ALA A 21 12.58 24.02 1.52
CA ALA A 21 13.70 23.09 1.63
C ALA A 21 13.47 22.02 2.70
N ALA A 22 12.91 22.38 3.86
CA ALA A 22 12.58 21.42 4.91
C ALA A 22 11.48 20.43 4.47
N ILE A 23 10.46 20.91 3.74
CA ILE A 23 9.42 20.04 3.15
C ILE A 23 10.05 19.10 2.12
N LEU A 24 10.84 19.62 1.19
CA LEU A 24 11.50 18.80 0.17
C LEU A 24 12.44 17.76 0.79
N TRP A 25 13.20 18.14 1.83
CA TRP A 25 14.04 17.23 2.58
C TRP A 25 13.22 16.14 3.28
N PHE A 26 12.15 16.51 3.99
CA PHE A 26 11.28 15.57 4.69
C PHE A 26 10.63 14.59 3.72
N VAL A 27 10.11 15.09 2.60
CA VAL A 27 9.53 14.28 1.52
C VAL A 27 10.60 13.35 0.95
N GLY A 28 11.77 13.87 0.57
CA GLY A 28 12.87 13.08 0.02
C GLY A 28 13.36 11.99 0.99
N TRP A 29 13.51 12.33 2.27
CA TRP A 29 13.86 11.40 3.34
C TRP A 29 12.81 10.30 3.48
N HIS A 30 11.52 10.67 3.51
CA HIS A 30 10.43 9.71 3.63
C HIS A 30 10.40 8.73 2.45
N TYR A 31 10.52 9.25 1.21
CA TYR A 31 10.60 8.41 0.01
C TYR A 31 11.84 7.50 0.01
N ALA A 32 13.01 8.02 0.38
CA ALA A 32 14.23 7.23 0.45
C ALA A 32 14.15 6.14 1.53
N TYR A 33 13.54 6.44 2.68
CA TYR A 33 13.36 5.52 3.79
C TYR A 33 12.37 4.41 3.44
N ALA A 34 11.23 4.73 2.83
CA ALA A 34 10.26 3.74 2.32
C ALA A 34 10.91 2.81 1.27
N LYS A 35 11.67 3.38 0.33
CA LYS A 35 12.42 2.62 -0.68
C LYS A 35 13.46 1.67 -0.06
N ARG A 36 14.17 2.11 0.99
CA ARG A 36 15.14 1.27 1.71
C ARG A 36 14.48 0.12 2.47
N ARG A 37 13.29 0.30 3.06
CA ARG A 37 12.53 -0.81 3.67
C ARG A 37 12.15 -1.88 2.65
N GLY A 38 11.69 -1.46 1.47
CA GLY A 38 11.27 -2.38 0.41
C GLY A 38 12.43 -3.14 -0.25
N LEU A 39 13.61 -2.52 -0.35
CA LEU A 39 14.82 -3.13 -0.90
C LEU A 39 15.33 -4.35 -0.10
N GLN A 40 14.97 -4.46 1.18
CA GLN A 40 15.36 -5.58 2.05
C GLN A 40 14.35 -6.74 2.05
N ILE A 41 13.34 -6.70 1.17
CA ILE A 41 12.39 -7.80 1.06
C ILE A 41 12.89 -8.79 0.01
N GLU A 42 13.31 -9.94 0.49
CA GLU A 42 13.52 -11.12 -0.36
C GLU A 42 12.26 -12.00 -0.28
N LEU A 43 11.68 -12.27 -1.45
CA LEU A 43 10.52 -13.15 -1.56
C LEU A 43 11.02 -14.59 -1.51
N ALA A 44 10.59 -15.34 -0.50
CA ALA A 44 10.87 -16.77 -0.45
C ALA A 44 10.19 -17.47 -1.65
N PRO A 45 10.82 -18.54 -2.20
CA PRO A 45 10.17 -19.38 -3.20
C PRO A 45 8.90 -20.01 -2.60
N VAL A 46 7.81 -19.99 -3.35
CA VAL A 46 6.51 -20.51 -2.89
C VAL A 46 6.50 -22.03 -3.03
N VAL A 47 6.34 -22.73 -1.90
CA VAL A 47 6.17 -24.19 -1.90
C VAL A 47 4.71 -24.53 -2.26
N GLN A 48 4.49 -25.62 -3.01
CA GLN A 48 3.15 -26.01 -3.46
C GLN A 48 2.14 -26.14 -2.31
N THR A 49 2.54 -26.74 -1.18
CA THR A 49 1.68 -26.89 0.00
C THR A 49 1.32 -25.55 0.66
N GLN A 50 2.19 -24.54 0.58
CA GLN A 50 1.88 -23.17 1.02
C GLN A 50 0.86 -22.54 0.09
N ARG A 51 1.06 -22.67 -1.22
CA ARG A 51 0.13 -22.15 -2.23
C ARG A 51 -1.27 -22.71 -2.06
N GLU A 52 -1.39 -24.03 -1.95
CA GLU A 52 -2.68 -24.72 -1.75
C GLU A 52 -3.36 -24.26 -0.45
N ARG A 53 -2.60 -24.09 0.62
CA ARG A 53 -3.10 -23.55 1.89
C ARG A 53 -3.63 -22.13 1.71
N TRP A 54 -2.87 -21.24 1.06
CA TRP A 54 -3.28 -19.86 0.83
C TRP A 54 -4.51 -19.76 -0.06
N ILE A 55 -4.58 -20.56 -1.13
CA ILE A 55 -5.76 -20.64 -2.00
C ILE A 55 -6.98 -21.11 -1.20
N SER A 56 -6.83 -22.16 -0.38
CA SER A 56 -7.90 -22.66 0.49
C SER A 56 -8.37 -21.58 1.47
N THR A 57 -7.44 -20.85 2.10
CA THR A 57 -7.77 -19.71 2.98
C THR A 57 -8.59 -18.66 2.24
N LEU A 58 -8.15 -18.21 1.06
CA LEU A 58 -8.88 -17.21 0.26
C LEU A 58 -10.27 -17.71 -0.16
N GLN A 59 -10.38 -18.98 -0.56
CA GLN A 59 -11.64 -19.59 -0.95
C GLN A 59 -12.60 -19.82 0.22
N SER A 60 -12.10 -19.84 1.46
CA SER A 60 -12.92 -20.00 2.67
C SER A 60 -13.53 -18.70 3.18
N ILE A 61 -13.04 -17.54 2.73
CA ILE A 61 -13.54 -16.23 3.17
C ILE A 61 -14.98 -16.07 2.70
N ARG A 62 -15.87 -15.79 3.66
CA ARG A 62 -17.28 -15.46 3.44
C ARG A 62 -17.60 -14.24 4.27
N ALA A 63 -18.36 -13.32 3.70
CA ALA A 63 -18.89 -12.14 4.39
C ALA A 63 -20.26 -11.82 3.82
N GLU A 64 -21.13 -11.25 4.65
CA GLU A 64 -22.49 -10.85 4.24
C GLU A 64 -22.46 -9.53 3.46
N ASP A 65 -21.52 -8.65 3.82
CA ASP A 65 -21.29 -7.37 3.15
C ASP A 65 -20.04 -7.45 2.25
N LEU A 66 -20.15 -6.91 1.03
CA LEU A 66 -19.04 -6.75 0.10
C LEU A 66 -17.88 -5.95 0.72
N ARG A 67 -18.19 -4.94 1.54
CA ARG A 67 -17.17 -4.15 2.24
C ARG A 67 -16.39 -5.00 3.23
N GLU A 68 -17.08 -5.83 4.00
CA GLU A 68 -16.45 -6.75 4.95
C GLU A 68 -15.61 -7.79 4.20
N LEU A 69 -16.12 -8.32 3.07
CA LEU A 69 -15.36 -9.22 2.20
C LEU A 69 -14.05 -8.60 1.74
N HIS A 70 -14.09 -7.36 1.23
CA HIS A 70 -12.91 -6.63 0.76
C HIS A 70 -11.89 -6.36 1.87
N GLN A 71 -12.35 -6.06 3.09
CA GLN A 71 -11.46 -5.90 4.25
C GLN A 71 -10.81 -7.22 4.68
N LEU A 72 -11.57 -8.32 4.64
CA LEU A 72 -11.02 -9.65 4.92
C LEU A 72 -10.01 -10.06 3.85
N LEU A 73 -10.33 -9.90 2.57
CA LEU A 73 -9.43 -10.18 1.47
C LEU A 73 -8.15 -9.34 1.54
N SER A 74 -8.26 -8.04 1.83
CA SER A 74 -7.09 -7.16 1.93
C SER A 74 -6.20 -7.51 3.12
N ARG A 75 -6.79 -7.89 4.27
CA ARG A 75 -6.05 -8.39 5.43
C ARG A 75 -5.35 -9.71 5.09
N THR A 76 -6.08 -10.70 4.58
CA THR A 76 -5.53 -12.02 4.27
C THR A 76 -4.43 -11.94 3.21
N MET A 77 -4.57 -11.11 2.18
CA MET A 77 -3.50 -10.91 1.19
C MET A 77 -2.25 -10.30 1.83
N ARG A 78 -2.37 -9.35 2.77
CA ARG A 78 -1.22 -8.81 3.51
C ARG A 78 -0.56 -9.86 4.39
N GLU A 79 -1.33 -10.74 5.02
CA GLU A 79 -0.80 -11.85 5.82
C GLU A 79 -0.02 -12.83 4.95
N ILE A 80 -0.58 -13.25 3.80
CA ILE A 80 0.09 -14.13 2.83
C ILE A 80 1.37 -13.48 2.31
N LEU A 81 1.31 -12.21 1.92
CA LEU A 81 2.48 -11.46 1.49
C LEU A 81 3.53 -11.38 2.60
N GLY A 82 3.10 -11.21 3.85
CA GLY A 82 3.99 -11.15 5.00
C GLY A 82 4.68 -12.49 5.29
N GLU A 83 3.95 -13.60 5.17
CA GLU A 83 4.50 -14.97 5.25
C GLU A 83 5.55 -15.17 4.14
N ARG A 84 5.22 -14.79 2.90
CA ARG A 84 6.12 -14.92 1.74
C ARG A 84 7.37 -14.04 1.84
N ALA A 85 7.22 -12.85 2.41
CA ALA A 85 8.28 -11.87 2.58
C ALA A 85 9.09 -12.05 3.88
N GLY A 86 8.68 -12.95 4.77
CA GLY A 86 9.27 -13.12 6.10
C GLY A 86 9.15 -11.88 7.00
N ARG A 87 8.15 -11.01 6.76
CA ARG A 87 7.98 -9.73 7.47
C ARG A 87 6.50 -9.43 7.65
N ASP A 88 6.12 -8.88 8.79
CA ASP A 88 4.75 -8.41 8.99
C ASP A 88 4.45 -7.18 8.11
N LEU A 89 3.43 -7.31 7.25
CA LEU A 89 2.96 -6.28 6.32
C LEU A 89 1.55 -5.79 6.67
N SER A 90 0.98 -6.20 7.81
CA SER A 90 -0.38 -5.84 8.23
C SER A 90 -0.61 -4.32 8.32
N THR A 91 0.42 -3.55 8.66
CA THR A 91 0.39 -2.09 8.80
C THR A 91 0.78 -1.34 7.52
N TRP A 92 1.16 -2.05 6.46
CA TRP A 92 1.64 -1.41 5.23
C TRP A 92 0.47 -0.95 4.37
N THR A 93 0.55 0.31 3.95
CA THR A 93 -0.38 0.88 2.98
C THR A 93 -0.07 0.35 1.58
N VAL A 94 -1.01 0.48 0.64
CA VAL A 94 -0.75 0.20 -0.78
C VAL A 94 0.44 1.01 -1.30
N ALA A 95 0.61 2.25 -0.84
CA ALA A 95 1.74 3.09 -1.24
C ALA A 95 3.08 2.52 -0.75
N ASP A 96 3.13 1.97 0.48
CA ASP A 96 4.32 1.32 1.02
C ASP A 96 4.65 0.03 0.25
N LEU A 97 3.64 -0.78 -0.05
CA LEU A 97 3.79 -2.00 -0.86
C LEU A 97 4.28 -1.67 -2.27
N ARG A 98 3.73 -0.63 -2.91
CA ARG A 98 4.16 -0.16 -4.23
C ARG A 98 5.58 0.39 -4.21
N ALA A 99 5.97 1.11 -3.16
CA ALA A 99 7.32 1.64 -3.00
C ALA A 99 8.39 0.53 -2.92
N SER A 100 8.02 -0.68 -2.51
CA SER A 100 8.92 -1.85 -2.56
C SER A 100 9.22 -2.32 -3.99
N GLY A 101 8.32 -2.07 -4.95
CA GLY A 101 8.38 -2.59 -6.32
C GLY A 101 8.23 -4.10 -6.46
N LYS A 102 8.15 -4.85 -5.35
CA LYS A 102 8.06 -6.33 -5.33
C LYS A 102 6.62 -6.85 -5.37
N PHE A 103 5.65 -6.02 -5.00
CA PHE A 103 4.24 -6.41 -4.84
C PHE A 103 3.30 -5.70 -5.83
N THR A 104 3.81 -5.25 -6.97
CA THR A 104 3.07 -4.38 -7.90
C THR A 104 1.75 -4.99 -8.38
N SER A 105 1.72 -6.30 -8.64
CA SER A 105 0.48 -7.00 -9.06
C SER A 105 -0.59 -6.97 -7.96
N VAL A 106 -0.22 -7.32 -6.73
CA VAL A 106 -1.11 -7.31 -5.56
C VAL A 106 -1.60 -5.89 -5.21
N CYS A 107 -0.77 -4.86 -5.43
CA CYS A 107 -1.19 -3.47 -5.20
C CYS A 107 -2.42 -3.10 -6.03
N GLY A 108 -2.53 -3.56 -7.28
CA GLY A 108 -3.70 -3.30 -8.12
C GLY A 108 -4.98 -3.95 -7.57
N LEU A 109 -4.86 -5.16 -6.99
CA LEU A 109 -5.98 -5.82 -6.33
C LEU A 109 -6.40 -5.08 -5.07
N LEU A 110 -5.45 -4.73 -4.20
CA LEU A 110 -5.72 -4.00 -2.96
C LEU A 110 -6.37 -2.63 -3.23
N GLU A 111 -5.94 -1.91 -4.27
CA GLU A 111 -6.57 -0.64 -4.65
C GLU A 111 -8.03 -0.79 -5.07
N SER A 112 -8.38 -1.91 -5.70
CA SER A 112 -9.76 -2.17 -6.10
C SER A 112 -10.67 -2.46 -4.89
N TRP A 113 -10.12 -3.00 -3.81
CA TRP A 113 -10.86 -3.38 -2.59
C TRP A 113 -10.87 -2.27 -1.53
N GLU A 114 -9.81 -1.47 -1.45
CA GLU A 114 -9.65 -0.39 -0.45
C GLU A 114 -10.20 0.96 -0.91
N GLN A 115 -11.11 0.95 -1.89
CA GLN A 115 -11.67 2.19 -2.41
C GLN A 115 -12.31 3.06 -1.30
N PRO A 116 -12.13 4.39 -1.37
CA PRO A 116 -12.65 5.30 -0.37
C PRO A 116 -14.18 5.23 -0.31
N ALA A 117 -14.75 5.38 0.89
CA ALA A 117 -16.18 5.22 1.19
C ALA A 117 -17.12 6.17 0.41
N PHE A 118 -16.56 7.16 -0.31
CA PHE A 118 -17.29 8.13 -1.12
C PHE A 118 -17.29 7.80 -2.63
N GLY A 119 -16.68 6.67 -3.04
CA GLY A 119 -16.70 6.21 -4.42
C GLY A 119 -18.05 5.60 -4.81
N PRO A 120 -18.43 5.63 -6.11
CA PRO A 120 -19.57 4.84 -6.59
C PRO A 120 -19.32 3.37 -6.25
N VAL A 121 -20.37 2.68 -5.76
CA VAL A 121 -20.41 1.26 -5.35
C VAL A 121 -19.29 0.45 -6.01
N SER A 122 -18.42 -0.15 -5.19
CA SER A 122 -17.27 -0.94 -5.63
C SER A 122 -17.64 -1.81 -6.85
N GLN A 123 -17.00 -1.55 -7.99
CA GLN A 123 -17.21 -2.34 -9.22
C GLN A 123 -16.67 -3.77 -9.12
N ALA A 124 -15.93 -4.10 -8.06
CA ALA A 124 -15.41 -5.43 -7.85
C ALA A 124 -16.49 -6.31 -7.21
N ASP A 125 -17.07 -7.20 -8.01
CA ASP A 125 -17.95 -8.28 -7.56
C ASP A 125 -17.23 -9.18 -6.54
N ALA A 126 -17.98 -9.72 -5.58
CA ALA A 126 -17.47 -10.55 -4.49
C ALA A 126 -16.74 -11.80 -5.03
N GLU A 127 -17.37 -12.53 -5.95
CA GLU A 127 -16.79 -13.73 -6.55
C GLU A 127 -15.56 -13.40 -7.40
N GLU A 128 -15.63 -12.32 -8.17
CA GLU A 128 -14.52 -11.84 -8.99
C GLU A 128 -13.31 -11.43 -8.14
N SER A 129 -13.56 -10.82 -6.97
CA SER A 129 -12.51 -10.41 -6.04
C SER A 129 -11.75 -11.62 -5.48
N VAL A 130 -12.48 -12.67 -5.07
CA VAL A 130 -11.87 -13.92 -4.60
C VAL A 130 -11.14 -14.63 -5.74
N ARG A 131 -11.74 -14.70 -6.93
CA ARG A 131 -11.13 -15.32 -8.12
C ARG A 131 -9.78 -14.68 -8.47
N ARG A 132 -9.74 -13.35 -8.56
CA ARG A 132 -8.49 -12.62 -8.86
C ARG A 132 -7.42 -12.81 -7.79
N ALA A 133 -7.82 -12.86 -6.51
CA ALA A 133 -6.88 -13.15 -5.43
C ALA A 133 -6.27 -14.55 -5.57
N VAL A 134 -7.09 -15.55 -5.89
CA VAL A 134 -6.65 -16.93 -6.11
C VAL A 134 -5.75 -17.03 -7.34
N GLU A 135 -6.08 -16.36 -8.45
CA GLU A 135 -5.26 -16.33 -9.67
C GLU A 135 -3.87 -15.72 -9.41
N GLU A 136 -3.83 -14.62 -8.66
CA GLU A 136 -2.59 -13.97 -8.26
C GLU A 136 -1.70 -14.93 -7.46
N VAL A 137 -2.24 -15.55 -6.40
CA VAL A 137 -1.49 -16.54 -5.59
C VAL A 137 -1.08 -17.76 -6.43
N SER A 138 -1.93 -18.18 -7.37
CA SER A 138 -1.66 -19.31 -8.26
C SER A 138 -0.53 -19.04 -9.24
N SER A 139 -0.25 -17.77 -9.57
CA SER A 139 0.80 -17.38 -10.51
C SER A 139 2.21 -17.35 -9.90
N TRP A 140 2.33 -17.39 -8.57
CA TRP A 140 3.58 -17.21 -7.84
C TRP A 140 4.49 -18.43 -7.81
#